data_AF-A0A3B9BEX3-F1
#
_entry.id   AF-A0A3B9BEX3-F1
#
_cell.length_a   1.000
_cell.length_b   1.000
_cell.length_c   1.000
_cell.angle_alpha   90.00
_cell.angle_beta   90.00
_cell.angle_gamma   90.00
#
_symmetry.space_group_name_H-M   'P 1'
#
loop_
_entity.id
_entity.type
_entity.pdbx_description
1 polymer ?
#
loop_
_entity_poly.entity_id
_entity_poly.type
_entity_poly.pdbx_seq_one_letter_code
_entity_poly.pdbx_strand_id
1 'polypeptide(L)'
;MPLKFGTEILSSVTCARVKVTVQNKLGEQSYGWGETPLSVQWVWPTDTEYSIRYDSLLEFCEFIKIRWQSFDSFGHCIEIGHELIMKDLPEALKQFNLCKIVDSEPMPWLAALVCASPFDIAIHDAFGMVNNVPIYHAYGKEFLSSDLASFIDPAEDSAVQFNGRHPSDFLELNPPSEIPVWHLVGGLDPLEQEDLTGGEPNDGYPVYLREWIERDGLNCLKIKLRGNDAEWDYERLVRIGTISQDLGVEYLTTDFNCTVTDPAYVNEILDRLKLEKLETFRRILYVEQPFPYDLEKNRIAVHSVAERKPLFMDESAHDWKHVRLGRELGWTGVALKTCKTQTGALLSLCWARAHGMDLMVQDLTNPMLAQIPHVLLGAHAGTIMGVESNGMQFYPDASLQEAKLHPGVYKRNRGMLDISTIKGNGFGYGI
;
A
#
# COMPACT_ATOMS: atom_id res chain seq x y z
N MET A 1 4.19 -19.14 7.49
CA MET A 1 4.83 -18.42 8.62
C MET A 1 3.88 -17.32 9.10
N PRO A 2 3.81 -16.99 10.40
CA PRO A 2 3.02 -15.85 10.88
C PRO A 2 3.66 -14.51 10.47
N LEU A 3 2.86 -13.49 10.22
CA LEU A 3 3.32 -12.15 9.85
C LEU A 3 3.31 -11.24 11.08
N LYS A 4 4.38 -10.46 11.32
CA LYS A 4 4.43 -9.47 12.39
C LYS A 4 4.17 -8.06 11.86
N PHE A 5 3.13 -7.39 12.38
CA PHE A 5 2.85 -5.97 12.16
C PHE A 5 3.13 -5.21 13.45
N GLY A 6 4.17 -4.36 13.46
CA GLY A 6 4.55 -3.64 14.68
C GLY A 6 4.82 -4.59 15.84
N THR A 7 4.00 -4.54 16.89
CA THR A 7 4.09 -5.39 18.08
C THR A 7 3.21 -6.65 18.01
N GLU A 8 2.26 -6.73 17.08
CA GLU A 8 1.27 -7.81 16.99
C GLU A 8 1.65 -8.85 15.92
N ILE A 9 1.25 -10.10 16.14
CA ILE A 9 1.47 -11.22 15.22
C ILE A 9 0.12 -11.66 14.61
N LEU A 10 0.11 -11.85 13.30
CA LEU A 10 -1.02 -12.26 12.49
C LEU A 10 -0.83 -13.71 12.00
N SER A 11 -1.81 -14.56 12.28
CA SER A 11 -1.88 -15.94 11.79
C SER A 11 -3.06 -16.19 10.85
N SER A 12 -4.00 -15.25 10.75
CA SER A 12 -5.16 -15.30 9.85
C SER A 12 -5.65 -13.88 9.56
N VAL A 13 -6.35 -13.67 8.45
CA VAL A 13 -6.89 -12.35 8.06
C VAL A 13 -8.31 -12.49 7.51
N THR A 14 -9.17 -11.52 7.83
CA THR A 14 -10.50 -11.39 7.21
C THR A 14 -10.40 -10.39 6.05
N CYS A 15 -10.90 -10.80 4.88
CA CYS A 15 -11.04 -9.92 3.73
C CYS A 15 -12.49 -9.46 3.58
N ALA A 16 -12.68 -8.15 3.36
CA ALA A 16 -13.96 -7.59 2.99
C ALA A 16 -14.07 -7.58 1.46
N ARG A 17 -15.13 -8.19 0.91
CA ARG A 17 -15.43 -8.22 -0.52
C ARG A 17 -16.78 -7.55 -0.78
N VAL A 18 -16.79 -6.58 -1.67
CA VAL A 18 -17.97 -5.78 -2.01
C VAL A 18 -18.28 -5.91 -3.49
N LYS A 19 -19.57 -6.00 -3.81
CA LYS A 19 -20.12 -5.86 -5.16
C LYS A 19 -20.94 -4.58 -5.24
N VAL A 20 -20.60 -3.71 -6.18
CA VAL A 20 -21.37 -2.48 -6.45
C VAL A 20 -22.03 -2.60 -7.82
N THR A 21 -23.30 -2.19 -7.91
CA THR A 21 -24.03 -2.08 -9.18
C THR A 21 -24.15 -0.61 -9.54
N VAL A 22 -23.85 -0.25 -10.78
CA VAL A 22 -23.92 1.13 -11.29
C VAL A 22 -24.77 1.19 -12.54
N GLN A 23 -25.29 2.39 -12.85
CA GLN A 23 -25.97 2.68 -14.09
C GLN A 23 -25.34 3.92 -14.73
N ASN A 24 -25.03 3.86 -16.03
CA ASN A 24 -24.51 5.02 -16.74
C ASN A 24 -25.65 5.93 -17.27
N LYS A 25 -25.31 7.08 -17.84
CA LYS A 25 -26.29 8.04 -18.38
C LYS A 25 -27.07 7.52 -19.59
N LEU A 26 -26.61 6.44 -20.23
CA LEU A 26 -27.31 5.75 -21.31
C LEU A 26 -28.34 4.74 -20.79
N GLY A 27 -28.41 4.55 -19.47
CA GLY A 27 -29.30 3.61 -18.81
C GLY A 27 -28.75 2.18 -18.74
N GLU A 28 -27.52 1.95 -19.21
CA GLU A 28 -26.86 0.65 -19.14
C GLU A 28 -26.42 0.36 -17.72
N GLN A 29 -26.58 -0.89 -17.28
CA GLN A 29 -26.21 -1.33 -15.94
C GLN A 29 -25.08 -2.33 -16.00
N SER A 30 -24.16 -2.23 -15.04
CA SER A 30 -23.13 -3.22 -14.81
C SER A 30 -22.79 -3.28 -13.33
N TYR A 31 -21.89 -4.19 -12.96
CA TYR A 31 -21.38 -4.30 -11.61
C TYR A 31 -19.86 -4.41 -11.60
N GLY A 32 -19.28 -4.09 -10.46
CA GLY A 32 -17.85 -4.25 -10.20
C GLY A 32 -17.60 -4.81 -8.81
N TRP A 33 -16.36 -5.25 -8.61
CA TRP A 33 -15.92 -5.88 -7.38
C TRP A 33 -14.72 -5.18 -6.77
N GLY A 34 -14.69 -5.16 -5.44
CA GLY A 34 -13.55 -4.68 -4.68
C GLY A 34 -13.32 -5.58 -3.47
N GLU A 35 -12.06 -5.74 -3.13
CA GLU A 35 -11.63 -6.61 -2.04
C GLU A 35 -10.41 -6.01 -1.35
N THR A 36 -10.37 -6.11 -0.03
CA THR A 36 -9.20 -5.76 0.79
C THR A 36 -9.12 -6.67 2.02
N PRO A 37 -7.92 -7.03 2.51
CA PRO A 37 -7.76 -7.47 3.89
C PRO A 37 -8.05 -6.32 4.86
N LEU A 38 -8.67 -6.62 6.01
CA LEU A 38 -8.96 -5.62 7.05
C LEU A 38 -7.79 -5.34 8.01
N SER A 39 -6.91 -6.34 8.22
CA SER A 39 -5.65 -6.24 8.97
C SER A 39 -5.67 -5.31 10.19
N VAL A 40 -6.53 -5.63 11.17
CA VAL A 40 -6.81 -4.82 12.37
C VAL A 40 -5.54 -4.33 13.09
N GLN A 41 -4.54 -5.18 13.20
CA GLN A 41 -3.26 -4.92 13.86
C GLN A 41 -2.49 -3.76 13.23
N TRP A 42 -2.63 -3.56 11.92
CA TRP A 42 -1.95 -2.48 11.21
C TRP A 42 -2.77 -1.19 11.23
N VAL A 43 -4.09 -1.29 11.04
CA VAL A 43 -4.98 -0.11 10.93
C VAL A 43 -5.35 0.52 12.27
N TRP A 44 -5.28 -0.24 13.35
CA TRP A 44 -5.64 0.19 14.70
C TRP A 44 -4.69 -0.41 15.75
N PRO A 45 -3.39 -0.03 15.74
CA PRO A 45 -2.35 -0.63 16.58
C PRO A 45 -2.40 -0.08 18.01
N THR A 46 -3.25 -0.65 18.86
CA THR A 46 -3.48 -0.18 20.24
C THR A 46 -3.62 -1.33 21.21
N ASP A 47 -3.56 -1.04 22.51
CA ASP A 47 -3.71 -2.05 23.57
C ASP A 47 -5.17 -2.55 23.72
N THR A 48 -6.12 -1.97 22.98
CA THR A 48 -7.50 -2.45 22.92
C THR A 48 -7.55 -3.88 22.38
N GLU A 49 -8.36 -4.74 23.02
CA GLU A 49 -8.49 -6.15 22.66
C GLU A 49 -8.79 -6.32 21.17
N TYR A 50 -8.08 -7.25 20.52
CA TYR A 50 -8.23 -7.54 19.09
C TYR A 50 -9.68 -7.77 18.69
N SER A 51 -10.44 -8.54 19.48
CA SER A 51 -11.85 -8.87 19.22
C SER A 51 -12.73 -7.62 19.10
N ILE A 52 -12.56 -6.66 20.02
CA ILE A 52 -13.31 -5.40 20.06
C ILE A 52 -13.01 -4.56 18.81
N ARG A 53 -11.73 -4.43 18.45
CA ARG A 53 -11.30 -3.69 17.25
C ARG A 53 -11.83 -4.37 15.99
N TYR A 54 -11.67 -5.69 15.91
CA TYR A 54 -12.14 -6.53 14.80
C TYR A 54 -13.64 -6.40 14.57
N ASP A 55 -14.46 -6.60 15.61
CA ASP A 55 -15.91 -6.49 15.54
C ASP A 55 -16.34 -5.07 15.14
N SER A 56 -15.64 -4.04 15.63
CA SER A 56 -15.90 -2.66 15.25
C SER A 56 -15.64 -2.39 13.76
N LEU A 57 -14.60 -2.98 13.15
CA LEU A 57 -14.36 -2.87 11.71
C LEU A 57 -15.47 -3.55 10.90
N LEU A 58 -15.94 -4.74 11.32
CA LEU A 58 -17.04 -5.43 10.65
C LEU A 58 -18.35 -4.64 10.74
N GLU A 59 -18.68 -4.15 11.94
CA GLU A 59 -19.85 -3.30 12.16
C GLU A 59 -19.77 -2.03 11.31
N PHE A 60 -18.59 -1.42 11.22
CA PHE A 60 -18.40 -0.21 10.41
C PHE A 60 -18.55 -0.50 8.90
N CYS A 61 -18.08 -1.63 8.40
CA CYS A 61 -18.31 -2.06 7.02
C CYS A 61 -19.81 -2.18 6.70
N GLU A 62 -20.60 -2.78 7.60
CA GLU A 62 -22.06 -2.86 7.43
C GLU A 62 -22.74 -1.49 7.57
N PHE A 63 -22.23 -0.62 8.46
CA PHE A 63 -22.71 0.74 8.63
C PHE A 63 -22.55 1.57 7.34
N ILE A 64 -21.35 1.60 6.75
CA ILE A 64 -21.09 2.36 5.51
C ILE A 64 -21.83 1.74 4.31
N LYS A 65 -21.97 0.41 4.27
CA LYS A 65 -22.80 -0.28 3.25
C LYS A 65 -24.23 0.24 3.25
N ILE A 66 -24.88 0.32 4.42
CA ILE A 66 -26.25 0.83 4.53
C ILE A 66 -26.30 2.31 4.17
N ARG A 67 -25.33 3.09 4.64
CA ARG A 67 -25.24 4.52 4.37
C ARG A 67 -25.14 4.83 2.87
N TRP A 68 -24.28 4.13 2.16
CA TRP A 68 -23.99 4.38 0.74
C TRP A 68 -24.97 3.71 -0.23
N GLN A 69 -25.87 2.85 0.24
CA GLN A 69 -26.96 2.31 -0.60
C GLN A 69 -27.90 3.40 -1.15
N SER A 70 -28.00 4.53 -0.46
CA SER A 70 -28.86 5.65 -0.85
C SER A 70 -28.18 6.70 -1.73
N PHE A 71 -26.91 6.48 -2.09
CA PHE A 71 -26.16 7.41 -2.94
C PHE A 71 -26.75 7.45 -4.36
N ASP A 72 -27.18 8.63 -4.80
CA ASP A 72 -27.92 8.84 -6.06
C ASP A 72 -27.25 9.86 -7.01
N SER A 73 -26.11 10.43 -6.63
CA SER A 73 -25.33 11.35 -7.47
C SER A 73 -24.68 10.62 -8.65
N PHE A 74 -24.66 11.29 -9.82
CA PHE A 74 -23.93 10.83 -11.00
C PHE A 74 -22.55 11.46 -11.07
N GLY A 75 -21.53 10.66 -11.37
CA GLY A 75 -20.18 11.15 -11.61
C GLY A 75 -19.25 10.07 -12.15
N HIS A 76 -18.04 10.48 -12.51
CA HIS A 76 -16.91 9.59 -12.72
C HIS A 76 -16.53 8.87 -11.41
N CYS A 77 -15.90 7.70 -11.45
CA CYS A 77 -15.56 6.94 -10.25
C CYS A 77 -14.71 7.73 -9.23
N ILE A 78 -13.78 8.57 -9.69
CA ILE A 78 -13.01 9.48 -8.81
C ILE A 78 -13.89 10.58 -8.20
N GLU A 79 -14.87 11.12 -8.92
CA GLU A 79 -15.78 12.14 -8.38
C GLU A 79 -16.66 11.53 -7.28
N ILE A 80 -17.21 10.34 -7.52
CA ILE A 80 -18.00 9.57 -6.56
C ILE A 80 -17.14 9.17 -5.36
N GLY A 81 -15.98 8.57 -5.60
CA GLY A 81 -15.04 8.16 -4.55
C GLY A 81 -14.61 9.34 -3.69
N HIS A 82 -14.34 10.50 -4.29
CA HIS A 82 -14.00 11.71 -3.54
C HIS A 82 -15.17 12.20 -2.68
N GLU A 83 -16.41 12.16 -3.18
CA GLU A 83 -17.59 12.51 -2.39
C GLU A 83 -17.79 11.54 -1.20
N LEU A 84 -17.72 10.23 -1.46
CA LEU A 84 -17.91 9.21 -0.42
C LEU A 84 -16.78 9.22 0.61
N ILE A 85 -15.52 9.28 0.18
CA ILE A 85 -14.34 9.14 1.05
C ILE A 85 -13.95 10.45 1.70
N MET A 86 -13.89 11.56 0.95
CA MET A 86 -13.35 12.82 1.48
C MET A 86 -14.42 13.70 2.13
N LYS A 87 -15.71 13.49 1.83
CA LYS A 87 -16.82 14.26 2.42
C LYS A 87 -17.66 13.43 3.38
N ASP A 88 -18.16 12.27 2.96
CA ASP A 88 -19.12 11.50 3.77
C ASP A 88 -18.46 10.63 4.85
N LEU A 89 -17.40 9.90 4.52
CA LEU A 89 -16.73 8.96 5.44
C LEU A 89 -16.25 9.59 6.77
N PRO A 90 -15.71 10.83 6.81
CA PRO A 90 -15.34 11.48 8.08
C PRO A 90 -16.56 11.67 9.02
N GLU A 91 -17.72 12.02 8.46
CA GLU A 91 -18.95 12.15 9.24
C GLU A 91 -19.50 10.78 9.65
N ALA A 92 -19.43 9.78 8.76
CA ALA A 92 -19.79 8.40 9.08
C ALA A 92 -18.95 7.86 10.25
N LEU A 93 -17.64 8.07 10.22
CA LEU A 93 -16.71 7.67 11.29
C LEU A 93 -17.06 8.36 12.61
N LYS A 94 -17.30 9.67 12.56
CA LYS A 94 -17.68 10.44 13.74
C LYS A 94 -18.99 9.93 14.34
N GLN A 95 -20.02 9.70 13.52
CA GLN A 95 -21.30 9.16 13.98
C GLN A 95 -21.14 7.78 14.61
N PHE A 96 -20.37 6.89 13.96
CA PHE A 96 -20.10 5.55 14.48
C PHE A 96 -19.40 5.58 15.84
N ASN A 97 -18.34 6.40 15.97
CA ASN A 97 -17.60 6.53 17.23
C ASN A 97 -18.46 7.15 18.36
N LEU A 98 -19.41 8.03 18.03
CA LEU A 98 -20.34 8.60 19.03
C LEU A 98 -21.36 7.59 19.56
N CYS A 99 -21.65 6.53 18.80
CA CYS A 99 -22.57 5.46 19.22
C CYS A 99 -21.92 4.40 20.12
N LYS A 100 -20.59 4.46 20.30
CA LYS A 100 -19.86 3.52 21.15
C LYS A 100 -19.94 3.93 22.63
N ILE A 101 -19.65 2.99 23.52
CA ILE A 101 -19.73 3.18 24.97
C ILE A 101 -18.79 4.33 25.38
N VAL A 102 -19.25 5.19 26.29
CA VAL A 102 -18.45 6.26 26.89
C VAL A 102 -17.16 5.64 27.46
N ASP A 103 -16.01 6.19 27.11
CA ASP A 103 -14.65 5.71 27.43
C ASP A 103 -14.07 4.58 26.55
N SER A 104 -14.76 4.16 25.48
CA SER A 104 -14.14 3.31 24.45
C SER A 104 -13.20 4.11 23.55
N GLU A 105 -12.05 3.51 23.18
CA GLU A 105 -11.14 4.10 22.22
C GLU A 105 -11.83 4.25 20.85
N PRO A 106 -11.77 5.43 20.21
CA PRO A 106 -12.43 5.65 18.93
C PRO A 106 -11.73 4.87 17.81
N MET A 107 -12.52 4.37 16.86
CA MET A 107 -11.96 3.78 15.64
C MET A 107 -11.17 4.86 14.86
N PRO A 108 -9.91 4.58 14.47
CA PRO A 108 -9.07 5.56 13.81
C PRO A 108 -9.47 5.77 12.34
N TRP A 109 -9.02 6.90 11.77
CA TRP A 109 -9.26 7.23 10.37
C TRP A 109 -8.74 6.16 9.40
N LEU A 110 -7.55 5.60 9.66
CA LEU A 110 -6.97 4.56 8.83
C LEU A 110 -7.84 3.29 8.77
N ALA A 111 -8.46 2.90 9.88
CA ALA A 111 -9.42 1.78 9.91
C ALA A 111 -10.67 2.09 9.08
N ALA A 112 -11.19 3.33 9.14
CA ALA A 112 -12.33 3.74 8.31
C ALA A 112 -12.00 3.69 6.81
N LEU A 113 -10.80 4.14 6.42
CA LEU A 113 -10.30 4.06 5.04
C LEU A 113 -10.22 2.62 4.54
N VAL A 114 -9.69 1.70 5.36
CA VAL A 114 -9.62 0.28 4.99
C VAL A 114 -11.01 -0.33 4.82
N CYS A 115 -11.95 -0.05 5.72
CA CYS A 115 -13.34 -0.49 5.56
C CYS A 115 -14.02 0.09 4.30
N ALA A 116 -13.68 1.31 3.91
CA ALA A 116 -14.20 1.98 2.71
C ALA A 116 -13.57 1.48 1.40
N SER A 117 -12.32 1.04 1.43
CA SER A 117 -11.57 0.67 0.23
C SER A 117 -12.22 -0.39 -0.68
N PRO A 118 -12.88 -1.47 -0.21
CA PRO A 118 -13.50 -2.43 -1.12
C PRO A 118 -14.71 -1.83 -1.87
N PHE A 119 -15.40 -0.83 -1.29
CA PHE A 119 -16.46 -0.11 -2.00
C PHE A 119 -15.87 0.79 -3.09
N ASP A 120 -14.82 1.53 -2.76
CA ASP A 120 -14.14 2.42 -3.72
C ASP A 120 -13.56 1.63 -4.90
N ILE A 121 -12.84 0.54 -4.62
CA ILE A 121 -12.34 -0.36 -5.66
C ILE A 121 -13.51 -0.92 -6.51
N ALA A 122 -14.61 -1.35 -5.88
CA ALA A 122 -15.77 -1.85 -6.62
C ALA A 122 -16.43 -0.79 -7.51
N ILE A 123 -16.48 0.48 -7.07
CA ILE A 123 -16.99 1.61 -7.86
C ILE A 123 -16.08 1.86 -9.07
N HIS A 124 -14.76 1.82 -8.89
CA HIS A 124 -13.79 1.95 -9.97
C HIS A 124 -13.96 0.82 -10.99
N ASP A 125 -14.03 -0.43 -10.54
CA ASP A 125 -14.26 -1.58 -11.40
C ASP A 125 -15.58 -1.44 -12.18
N ALA A 126 -16.68 -1.15 -11.47
CA ALA A 126 -18.02 -1.03 -12.04
C ALA A 126 -18.09 0.08 -13.11
N PHE A 127 -17.37 1.19 -12.89
CA PHE A 127 -17.30 2.29 -13.85
C PHE A 127 -16.63 1.84 -15.16
N GLY A 128 -15.50 1.13 -15.08
CA GLY A 128 -14.85 0.59 -16.27
C GLY A 128 -15.73 -0.44 -16.97
N MET A 129 -16.41 -1.30 -16.21
CA MET A 129 -17.31 -2.33 -16.73
C MET A 129 -18.52 -1.74 -17.46
N VAL A 130 -19.20 -0.74 -16.90
CA VAL A 130 -20.40 -0.14 -17.53
C VAL A 130 -20.07 0.71 -18.75
N ASN A 131 -18.87 1.29 -18.83
CA ASN A 131 -18.44 2.12 -19.94
C ASN A 131 -17.57 1.37 -20.97
N ASN A 132 -17.40 0.06 -20.80
CA ASN A 132 -16.58 -0.79 -21.66
C ASN A 132 -15.14 -0.28 -21.87
N VAL A 133 -14.48 0.09 -20.77
CA VAL A 133 -13.12 0.66 -20.78
C VAL A 133 -12.25 0.03 -19.68
N PRO A 134 -10.96 -0.28 -19.95
CA PRO A 134 -10.01 -0.61 -18.89
C PRO A 134 -9.86 0.58 -17.95
N ILE A 135 -9.93 0.36 -16.64
CA ILE A 135 -10.19 1.45 -15.70
C ILE A 135 -9.11 2.55 -15.68
N TYR A 136 -7.83 2.23 -15.88
CA TYR A 136 -6.78 3.24 -15.95
C TYR A 136 -6.87 4.15 -17.18
N HIS A 137 -7.54 3.70 -18.25
CA HIS A 137 -7.84 4.52 -19.43
C HIS A 137 -9.08 5.42 -19.23
N ALA A 138 -9.82 5.23 -18.13
CA ALA A 138 -10.95 6.07 -17.78
C ALA A 138 -10.55 7.32 -16.99
N TYR A 139 -9.31 7.42 -16.49
CA TYR A 139 -8.90 8.54 -15.64
C TYR A 139 -8.46 9.80 -16.42
N GLY A 140 -8.87 9.91 -17.67
CA GLY A 140 -8.63 11.06 -18.55
C GLY A 140 -9.87 11.93 -18.76
N LYS A 141 -9.67 13.09 -19.37
CA LYS A 141 -10.71 14.08 -19.70
C LYS A 141 -11.88 13.53 -20.53
N GLU A 142 -11.68 12.39 -21.18
CA GLU A 142 -12.69 11.72 -21.99
C GLU A 142 -13.86 11.19 -21.13
N PHE A 143 -13.59 10.83 -19.88
CA PHE A 143 -14.58 10.27 -18.95
C PHE A 143 -14.73 11.09 -17.66
N LEU A 144 -13.65 11.72 -17.20
CA LEU A 144 -13.64 12.56 -16.01
C LEU A 144 -13.81 14.02 -16.40
N SER A 145 -14.94 14.63 -16.05
CA SER A 145 -15.24 16.03 -16.35
C SER A 145 -14.49 17.03 -15.49
N SER A 146 -14.22 16.68 -14.24
CA SER A 146 -13.51 17.55 -13.29
C SER A 146 -12.00 17.41 -13.46
N ASP A 147 -11.30 18.53 -13.57
CA ASP A 147 -9.84 18.51 -13.51
C ASP A 147 -9.33 18.30 -12.08
N LEU A 148 -8.02 18.06 -11.93
CA LEU A 148 -7.39 17.81 -10.64
C LEU A 148 -7.55 18.98 -9.65
N ALA A 149 -7.72 20.21 -10.13
CA ALA A 149 -7.95 21.37 -9.26
C ALA A 149 -9.29 21.30 -8.51
N SER A 150 -10.19 20.40 -8.91
CA SER A 150 -11.43 20.12 -8.18
C SER A 150 -11.23 19.24 -6.94
N PHE A 151 -10.06 18.61 -6.79
CA PHE A 151 -9.78 17.61 -5.75
C PHE A 151 -8.54 17.94 -4.90
N ILE A 152 -7.53 18.58 -5.48
CA ILE A 152 -6.22 18.80 -4.85
C ILE A 152 -5.69 20.22 -5.08
N ASP A 153 -4.95 20.73 -4.10
CA ASP A 153 -4.29 22.04 -4.17
C ASP A 153 -2.76 21.89 -4.31
N PRO A 154 -2.08 22.77 -5.07
CA PRO A 154 -0.61 22.77 -5.13
C PRO A 154 0.02 23.15 -3.78
N ALA A 155 1.29 22.80 -3.58
CA ALA A 155 2.07 23.36 -2.48
C ALA A 155 2.27 24.87 -2.67
N GLU A 156 2.23 25.64 -1.58
CA GLU A 156 2.35 27.11 -1.63
C GLU A 156 3.71 27.58 -2.18
N ASP A 157 4.76 26.77 -1.99
CA ASP A 157 6.14 27.03 -2.43
C ASP A 157 6.44 26.52 -3.85
N SER A 158 5.42 26.18 -4.64
CA SER A 158 5.56 25.50 -5.93
C SER A 158 4.92 26.26 -7.10
N ALA A 159 5.47 26.08 -8.30
CA ALA A 159 4.89 26.57 -9.56
C ALA A 159 3.85 25.60 -10.17
N VAL A 160 3.56 24.48 -9.51
CA VAL A 160 2.60 23.46 -9.96
C VAL A 160 1.20 24.06 -10.11
N GLN A 161 0.48 23.61 -11.14
CA GLN A 161 -0.91 23.98 -11.41
C GLN A 161 -1.69 22.72 -11.79
N PHE A 162 -2.88 22.55 -11.22
CA PHE A 162 -3.75 21.41 -11.49
C PHE A 162 -4.93 21.72 -12.44
N ASN A 163 -5.13 22.99 -12.80
CA ASN A 163 -6.17 23.41 -13.75
C ASN A 163 -5.95 22.74 -15.11
N GLY A 164 -6.99 22.11 -15.64
CA GLY A 164 -6.99 21.38 -16.91
C GLY A 164 -6.19 20.08 -16.92
N ARG A 165 -5.60 19.67 -15.77
CA ARG A 165 -4.84 18.41 -15.64
C ARG A 165 -5.75 17.29 -15.14
N HIS A 166 -5.51 16.07 -15.60
CA HIS A 166 -6.25 14.87 -15.20
C HIS A 166 -5.28 13.80 -14.69
N PRO A 167 -5.74 12.80 -13.92
CA PRO A 167 -4.86 11.73 -13.45
C PRO A 167 -4.12 11.01 -14.59
N SER A 168 -4.73 10.85 -15.78
CA SER A 168 -4.07 10.29 -16.96
C SER A 168 -2.76 11.00 -17.33
N ASP A 169 -2.58 12.29 -16.99
CA ASP A 169 -1.36 13.05 -17.26
C ASP A 169 -0.16 12.66 -16.37
N PHE A 170 -0.40 11.82 -15.35
CA PHE A 170 0.59 11.40 -14.35
C PHE A 170 0.78 9.87 -14.30
N LEU A 171 0.03 9.13 -15.13
CA LEU A 171 0.01 7.67 -15.18
C LEU A 171 0.77 7.14 -16.40
N GLU A 172 1.41 5.98 -16.25
CA GLU A 172 1.88 5.18 -17.37
C GLU A 172 0.68 4.38 -17.92
N LEU A 173 0.14 4.73 -19.08
CA LEU A 173 -1.07 4.08 -19.62
C LEU A 173 -0.80 2.74 -20.31
N ASN A 174 0.45 2.48 -20.71
CA ASN A 174 0.88 1.25 -21.36
C ASN A 174 2.08 0.64 -20.59
N PRO A 175 1.88 0.23 -19.32
CA PRO A 175 2.98 -0.28 -18.52
C PRO A 175 3.48 -1.63 -19.04
N PRO A 176 4.73 -2.01 -18.73
CA PRO A 176 5.24 -3.35 -18.99
C PRO A 176 4.35 -4.42 -18.35
N SER A 177 4.30 -5.59 -18.97
CA SER A 177 3.53 -6.73 -18.43
C SER A 177 4.24 -7.48 -17.31
N GLU A 178 5.53 -7.23 -17.09
CA GLU A 178 6.29 -7.77 -15.96
C GLU A 178 6.61 -6.63 -14.98
N ILE A 179 6.30 -6.83 -13.70
CA ILE A 179 6.54 -5.85 -12.64
C ILE A 179 7.49 -6.44 -11.58
N PRO A 180 8.59 -5.76 -11.22
CA PRO A 180 9.45 -6.19 -10.12
C PRO A 180 8.69 -6.23 -8.80
N VAL A 181 9.08 -7.14 -7.91
CA VAL A 181 8.42 -7.30 -6.61
C VAL A 181 9.38 -7.14 -5.44
N TRP A 182 9.01 -6.26 -4.52
CA TRP A 182 9.60 -6.18 -3.20
C TRP A 182 9.12 -7.35 -2.34
N HIS A 183 10.05 -8.20 -1.90
CA HIS A 183 9.80 -9.26 -0.93
C HIS A 183 10.00 -8.74 0.49
N LEU A 184 9.02 -8.96 1.36
CA LEU A 184 9.12 -8.60 2.77
C LEU A 184 10.01 -9.57 3.53
N VAL A 185 11.07 -9.06 4.15
CA VAL A 185 11.88 -9.76 5.15
C VAL A 185 11.43 -9.29 6.54
N GLY A 186 10.39 -9.93 7.06
CA GLY A 186 9.74 -9.60 8.33
C GLY A 186 10.71 -9.67 9.51
N GLY A 187 10.48 -8.88 10.57
CA GLY A 187 11.42 -8.78 11.70
C GLY A 187 11.62 -10.07 12.51
N LEU A 188 10.78 -11.09 12.29
CA LEU A 188 10.90 -12.44 12.85
C LEU A 188 11.30 -13.49 11.82
N ASP A 189 11.45 -13.12 10.55
CA ASP A 189 11.73 -14.07 9.49
C ASP A 189 13.16 -14.60 9.65
N PRO A 190 13.33 -15.93 9.70
CA PRO A 190 14.65 -16.57 9.63
C PRO A 190 15.38 -16.14 8.36
N LEU A 191 16.67 -15.81 8.46
CA LEU A 191 17.47 -15.44 7.31
C LEU A 191 18.15 -16.67 6.70
N GLU A 192 18.68 -17.53 7.57
CA GLU A 192 19.39 -18.76 7.22
C GLU A 192 18.92 -19.94 8.09
N GLN A 193 19.41 -21.14 7.77
CA GLN A 193 18.98 -22.38 8.43
C GLN A 193 19.24 -22.37 9.94
N GLU A 194 20.28 -21.65 10.38
CA GLU A 194 20.66 -21.52 11.79
C GLU A 194 19.70 -20.65 12.60
N ASP A 195 18.88 -19.82 11.94
CA ASP A 195 17.85 -19.01 12.60
C ASP A 195 16.57 -19.81 12.90
N LEU A 196 16.45 -21.04 12.40
CA LEU A 196 15.26 -21.89 12.58
C LEU A 196 15.14 -22.41 14.00
N THR A 197 13.92 -22.41 14.53
CA THR A 197 13.62 -22.87 15.89
C THR A 197 12.95 -24.25 15.91
N GLY A 198 12.60 -24.81 14.75
CA GLY A 198 11.84 -26.06 14.60
C GLY A 198 10.33 -25.89 14.77
N GLY A 199 9.85 -24.66 14.86
CA GLY A 199 8.41 -24.32 14.96
C GLY A 199 7.80 -23.89 13.62
N GLU A 200 8.60 -23.93 12.55
CA GLU A 200 8.21 -23.48 11.23
C GLU A 200 7.22 -24.47 10.58
N PRO A 201 6.34 -23.99 9.68
CA PRO A 201 5.43 -24.86 8.93
C PRO A 201 6.19 -25.86 8.06
N ASN A 202 5.60 -27.05 7.89
CA ASN A 202 6.04 -28.05 6.92
C ASN A 202 4.99 -28.18 5.80
N ASP A 203 4.73 -27.07 5.11
CA ASP A 203 3.72 -26.91 4.06
C ASP A 203 4.33 -26.88 2.64
N GLY A 204 5.65 -27.02 2.53
CA GLY A 204 6.38 -27.05 1.25
C GLY A 204 6.82 -25.68 0.73
N TYR A 205 6.53 -24.58 1.47
CA TYR A 205 7.06 -23.25 1.17
C TYR A 205 8.39 -23.02 1.93
N PRO A 206 9.32 -22.21 1.39
CA PRO A 206 10.52 -21.79 2.09
C PRO A 206 10.24 -21.15 3.44
N VAL A 207 11.12 -21.42 4.39
CA VAL A 207 10.97 -20.96 5.78
C VAL A 207 12.07 -19.99 6.22
N TYR A 208 13.06 -19.72 5.36
CA TYR A 208 14.08 -18.70 5.55
C TYR A 208 14.45 -17.97 4.25
N LEU A 209 15.02 -16.78 4.39
CA LEU A 209 15.25 -15.84 3.28
C LEU A 209 16.06 -16.43 2.11
N ARG A 210 17.16 -17.14 2.38
CA ARG A 210 18.04 -17.69 1.32
C ARG A 210 17.28 -18.64 0.37
N GLU A 211 16.39 -19.50 0.89
CA GLU A 211 15.52 -20.34 0.04
C GLU A 211 14.50 -19.53 -0.76
N TRP A 212 13.94 -18.47 -0.20
CA TRP A 212 13.03 -17.58 -0.95
C TRP A 212 13.75 -16.92 -2.13
N ILE A 213 14.98 -16.44 -1.92
CA ILE A 213 15.82 -15.82 -2.97
C ILE A 213 16.05 -16.81 -4.10
N GLU A 214 16.45 -18.04 -3.79
CA GLU A 214 16.74 -19.07 -4.80
C GLU A 214 15.49 -19.56 -5.52
N ARG A 215 14.40 -19.81 -4.79
CA ARG A 215 13.18 -20.38 -5.36
C ARG A 215 12.45 -19.40 -6.28
N ASP A 216 12.31 -18.14 -5.84
CA ASP A 216 11.51 -17.14 -6.53
C ASP A 216 12.36 -16.17 -7.37
N GLY A 217 13.69 -16.27 -7.30
CA GLY A 217 14.65 -15.41 -7.99
C GLY A 217 14.57 -13.96 -7.55
N LEU A 218 14.47 -13.74 -6.23
CA LEU A 218 14.24 -12.40 -5.66
C LEU A 218 15.35 -11.43 -6.03
N ASN A 219 14.99 -10.17 -6.33
CA ASN A 219 15.94 -9.10 -6.63
C ASN A 219 15.74 -7.82 -5.80
N CYS A 220 14.57 -7.68 -5.16
CA CYS A 220 14.20 -6.53 -4.33
C CYS A 220 13.75 -7.03 -2.95
N LEU A 221 14.43 -6.63 -1.88
CA LEU A 221 14.09 -7.02 -0.50
C LEU A 221 13.74 -5.80 0.36
N LYS A 222 12.61 -5.88 1.07
CA LYS A 222 12.16 -4.91 2.07
C LYS A 222 12.48 -5.42 3.46
N ILE A 223 13.41 -4.77 4.15
CA ILE A 223 13.93 -5.20 5.44
C ILE A 223 13.16 -4.49 6.56
N LYS A 224 12.37 -5.25 7.31
CA LYS A 224 11.76 -4.75 8.55
C LYS A 224 12.79 -4.70 9.66
N LEU A 225 12.86 -3.55 10.31
CA LEU A 225 13.77 -3.19 11.40
C LEU A 225 12.96 -2.87 12.68
N ARG A 226 13.64 -2.76 13.82
CA ARG A 226 13.03 -2.45 15.12
C ARG A 226 12.84 -0.94 15.31
N GLY A 227 13.83 -0.14 14.92
CA GLY A 227 13.87 1.31 15.11
C GLY A 227 14.14 1.76 16.56
N ASN A 228 14.40 0.83 17.47
CA ASN A 228 14.70 1.12 18.89
C ASN A 228 15.91 0.36 19.43
N ASP A 229 16.62 -0.39 18.58
CA ASP A 229 17.78 -1.22 18.93
C ASP A 229 18.82 -1.13 17.81
N ALA A 230 19.69 -0.13 17.90
CA ALA A 230 20.58 0.26 16.79
C ALA A 230 21.58 -0.84 16.40
N GLU A 231 22.10 -1.60 17.37
CA GLU A 231 23.01 -2.70 17.07
C GLU A 231 22.26 -3.86 16.40
N TRP A 232 21.06 -4.22 16.87
CA TRP A 232 20.27 -5.26 16.21
C TRP A 232 19.89 -4.86 14.77
N ASP A 233 19.47 -3.61 14.57
CA ASP A 233 19.11 -3.10 13.24
C ASP A 233 20.32 -3.11 12.31
N TYR A 234 21.48 -2.65 12.80
CA TYR A 234 22.72 -2.66 12.04
C TYR A 234 23.15 -4.09 11.68
N GLU A 235 23.22 -5.01 12.65
CA GLU A 235 23.60 -6.41 12.43
C GLU A 235 22.69 -7.09 11.42
N ARG A 236 21.37 -6.86 11.51
CA ARG A 236 20.40 -7.39 10.56
C ARG A 236 20.64 -6.89 9.14
N LEU A 237 20.90 -5.59 8.96
CA LEU A 237 21.23 -5.01 7.66
C LEU A 237 22.53 -5.60 7.10
N VAL A 238 23.54 -5.82 7.93
CA VAL A 238 24.80 -6.46 7.51
C VAL A 238 24.57 -7.91 7.08
N ARG A 239 23.81 -8.70 7.85
CA ARG A 239 23.50 -10.10 7.50
C ARG A 239 22.76 -10.20 6.18
N ILE A 240 21.65 -9.46 6.02
CA ILE A 240 20.85 -9.46 4.79
C ILE A 240 21.67 -8.91 3.61
N GLY A 241 22.47 -7.86 3.82
CA GLY A 241 23.36 -7.32 2.80
C GLY A 241 24.44 -8.31 2.34
N THR A 242 24.90 -9.20 3.23
CA THR A 242 25.84 -10.28 2.89
C THR A 242 25.15 -11.35 2.05
N ILE A 243 23.98 -11.84 2.49
CA ILE A 243 23.14 -12.79 1.73
C ILE A 243 22.82 -12.23 0.33
N SER A 244 22.52 -10.93 0.26
CA SER A 244 22.21 -10.24 -1.00
C SER A 244 23.40 -10.20 -1.95
N GLN A 245 24.61 -10.02 -1.43
CA GLN A 245 25.83 -10.09 -2.25
C GLN A 245 26.10 -11.51 -2.74
N ASP A 246 25.98 -12.50 -1.86
CA ASP A 246 26.23 -13.91 -2.19
C ASP A 246 25.28 -14.41 -3.29
N LEU A 247 24.01 -13.98 -3.26
CA LEU A 247 22.95 -14.47 -4.13
C LEU A 247 22.60 -13.50 -5.27
N GLY A 248 23.27 -12.36 -5.37
CA GLY A 248 23.08 -11.40 -6.46
C GLY A 248 21.80 -10.57 -6.38
N VAL A 249 21.19 -10.40 -5.20
CA VAL A 249 20.06 -9.47 -4.99
C VAL A 249 20.56 -8.03 -5.14
N GLU A 250 19.94 -7.29 -6.06
CA GLU A 250 20.39 -5.94 -6.39
C GLU A 250 19.92 -4.86 -5.42
N TYR A 251 18.66 -4.92 -4.98
CA TYR A 251 17.98 -3.80 -4.34
C TYR A 251 17.46 -4.13 -2.95
N LEU A 252 17.75 -3.24 -2.00
CA LEU A 252 17.27 -3.29 -0.63
C LEU A 252 16.47 -2.02 -0.31
N THR A 253 15.55 -2.12 0.64
CA THR A 253 14.98 -0.98 1.36
C THR A 253 14.90 -1.31 2.84
N THR A 254 14.86 -0.28 3.68
CA THR A 254 14.81 -0.40 5.14
C THR A 254 13.56 0.24 5.69
N ASP A 255 12.86 -0.44 6.59
CA ASP A 255 11.61 0.01 7.19
C ASP A 255 11.71 -0.12 8.72
N PHE A 256 11.72 1.02 9.43
CA PHE A 256 11.96 1.06 10.89
C PHE A 256 10.68 1.07 11.73
N ASN A 257 9.55 0.59 11.20
CA ASN A 257 8.32 0.34 11.96
C ASN A 257 7.76 1.56 12.73
N CYS A 258 7.95 2.78 12.23
CA CYS A 258 7.43 4.01 12.86
C CYS A 258 7.90 4.30 14.31
N THR A 259 8.95 3.64 14.83
CA THR A 259 9.33 3.75 16.25
C THR A 259 10.42 4.80 16.53
N VAL A 260 11.12 5.27 15.50
CA VAL A 260 12.24 6.20 15.63
C VAL A 260 11.74 7.60 15.93
N THR A 261 12.26 8.26 16.95
CA THR A 261 11.86 9.64 17.31
C THR A 261 12.92 10.70 16.99
N ASP A 262 14.16 10.28 16.73
CA ASP A 262 15.29 11.15 16.41
C ASP A 262 15.93 10.74 15.07
N PRO A 263 15.99 11.63 14.06
CA PRO A 263 16.69 11.37 12.79
C PRO A 263 18.14 10.91 12.93
N ALA A 264 18.82 11.26 14.03
CA ALA A 264 20.19 10.81 14.30
C ALA A 264 20.31 9.29 14.29
N TYR A 265 19.29 8.57 14.79
CA TYR A 265 19.27 7.10 14.82
C TYR A 265 19.46 6.49 13.42
N VAL A 266 18.69 6.98 12.44
CA VAL A 266 18.77 6.49 11.05
C VAL A 266 20.07 6.96 10.39
N ASN A 267 20.46 8.23 10.63
CA ASN A 267 21.67 8.80 10.07
C ASN A 267 22.93 8.01 10.46
N GLU A 268 23.07 7.67 11.74
CA GLU A 268 24.22 6.93 12.28
C GLU A 268 24.32 5.53 11.69
N ILE A 269 23.20 4.81 11.56
CA ILE A 269 23.16 3.48 10.91
C ILE A 269 23.60 3.57 9.44
N LEU A 270 23.04 4.53 8.68
CA LEU A 270 23.38 4.73 7.27
C LEU A 270 24.84 5.14 7.07
N ASP A 271 25.35 6.05 7.91
CA ASP A 271 26.73 6.52 7.84
C ASP A 271 27.70 5.39 8.20
N ARG A 272 27.39 4.58 9.22
CA ARG A 272 28.17 3.39 9.59
C ARG A 272 28.19 2.36 8.46
N LEU A 273 27.05 2.06 7.85
CA LEU A 273 26.99 1.17 6.68
C LEU A 273 27.82 1.71 5.51
N LYS A 274 27.76 3.02 5.24
CA LYS A 274 28.55 3.65 4.18
C LYS A 274 30.05 3.49 4.41
N LEU A 275 30.50 3.53 5.66
CA LEU A 275 31.92 3.38 6.04
C LEU A 275 32.38 1.92 6.08
N GLU A 276 31.60 1.04 6.72
CA GLU A 276 32.02 -0.33 7.04
C GLU A 276 31.52 -1.38 6.05
N LYS A 277 30.37 -1.13 5.39
CA LYS A 277 29.62 -2.09 4.57
C LYS A 277 29.07 -1.43 3.30
N LEU A 278 29.97 -0.80 2.54
CA LEU A 278 29.63 0.07 1.41
C LEU A 278 28.69 -0.58 0.39
N GLU A 279 28.85 -1.86 0.10
CA GLU A 279 27.97 -2.57 -0.84
C GLU A 279 26.54 -2.69 -0.30
N THR A 280 26.35 -3.03 0.97
CA THR A 280 25.02 -2.99 1.62
C THR A 280 24.41 -1.59 1.53
N PHE A 281 25.18 -0.55 1.87
CA PHE A 281 24.71 0.84 1.75
C PHE A 281 24.30 1.21 0.32
N ARG A 282 25.05 0.77 -0.70
CA ARG A 282 24.74 1.02 -2.12
C ARG A 282 23.45 0.35 -2.55
N ARG A 283 23.19 -0.88 -2.10
CA ARG A 283 21.97 -1.63 -2.42
C ARG A 283 20.71 -1.04 -1.81
N ILE A 284 20.81 -0.38 -0.65
CA ILE A 284 19.67 0.33 -0.05
C ILE A 284 19.25 1.47 -0.98
N LEU A 285 18.10 1.31 -1.65
CA LEU A 285 17.56 2.31 -2.57
C LEU A 285 16.91 3.47 -1.82
N TYR A 286 16.15 3.16 -0.76
CA TYR A 286 15.44 4.15 0.03
C TYR A 286 15.26 3.67 1.47
N VAL A 287 14.87 4.61 2.33
CA VAL A 287 14.41 4.37 3.70
C VAL A 287 12.91 4.61 3.74
N GLU A 288 12.20 3.77 4.47
CA GLU A 288 10.75 3.78 4.59
C GLU A 288 10.34 4.07 6.03
N GLN A 289 9.41 5.01 6.17
CA GLN A 289 8.63 5.35 7.36
C GLN A 289 9.31 5.00 8.72
N PRO A 290 10.45 5.63 9.06
CA PRO A 290 11.09 5.33 10.33
C PRO A 290 10.38 6.01 11.51
N PHE A 291 9.69 7.12 11.26
CA PHE A 291 9.11 8.00 12.27
C PHE A 291 7.62 7.71 12.53
N PRO A 292 7.07 8.12 13.69
CA PRO A 292 5.65 7.95 14.03
C PRO A 292 4.71 8.41 12.91
N TYR A 293 3.65 7.63 12.68
CA TYR A 293 2.75 7.86 11.54
C TYR A 293 1.98 9.19 11.63
N ASP A 294 1.68 9.69 12.83
CA ASP A 294 0.96 10.95 13.03
C ASP A 294 1.90 12.15 12.79
N LEU A 295 2.03 12.55 11.52
CA LEU A 295 2.83 13.68 11.04
C LEU A 295 2.43 15.02 11.69
N GLU A 296 1.13 15.21 11.95
CA GLU A 296 0.64 16.47 12.50
C GLU A 296 1.12 16.67 13.93
N LYS A 297 1.11 15.60 14.74
CA LYS A 297 1.68 15.61 16.10
C LYS A 297 3.20 15.52 16.10
N ASN A 298 3.80 14.81 15.15
CA ASN A 298 5.24 14.53 15.10
C ASN A 298 5.91 15.17 13.87
N ARG A 299 6.00 16.51 13.88
CA ARG A 299 6.63 17.30 12.80
C ARG A 299 8.16 17.26 12.83
N ILE A 300 8.71 16.07 12.71
CA ILE A 300 10.16 15.83 12.70
C ILE A 300 10.72 16.31 11.37
N ALA A 301 11.77 17.13 11.38
CA ALA A 301 12.49 17.52 10.17
C ALA A 301 13.43 16.38 9.76
N VAL A 302 13.22 15.82 8.57
CA VAL A 302 13.87 14.58 8.11
C VAL A 302 14.84 14.78 6.95
N HIS A 303 15.12 16.05 6.58
CA HIS A 303 16.05 16.44 5.52
C HIS A 303 17.41 15.76 5.63
N SER A 304 17.95 15.60 6.85
CA SER A 304 19.25 14.93 7.05
C SER A 304 19.24 13.46 6.61
N VAL A 305 18.10 12.77 6.75
CA VAL A 305 17.96 11.39 6.30
C VAL A 305 17.87 11.38 4.77
N ALA A 306 17.05 12.28 4.20
CA ALA A 306 16.87 12.44 2.76
C ALA A 306 18.17 12.77 2.01
N GLU A 307 19.10 13.50 2.63
CA GLU A 307 20.45 13.77 2.10
C GLU A 307 21.30 12.50 1.93
N ARG A 308 21.00 11.43 2.67
CA ARG A 308 21.72 10.15 2.61
C ARG A 308 21.07 9.18 1.63
N LYS A 309 19.74 9.04 1.73
CA LYS A 309 18.91 8.16 0.90
C LYS A 309 17.51 8.76 0.75
N PRO A 310 16.83 8.55 -0.39
CA PRO A 310 15.41 8.84 -0.52
C PRO A 310 14.62 8.28 0.67
N LEU A 311 13.61 9.02 1.11
CA LEU A 311 12.83 8.75 2.31
C LEU A 311 11.34 8.77 1.97
N PHE A 312 10.71 7.61 2.14
CA PHE A 312 9.36 7.33 1.71
C PHE A 312 8.41 7.23 2.89
N MET A 313 7.34 8.04 2.85
CA MET A 313 6.26 7.94 3.82
C MET A 313 5.30 6.79 3.46
N ASP A 314 4.81 6.06 4.46
CA ASP A 314 3.79 5.03 4.32
C ASP A 314 2.61 5.27 5.26
N GLU A 315 2.65 4.82 6.53
CA GLU A 315 1.54 4.97 7.47
C GLU A 315 1.14 6.44 7.64
N SER A 316 2.07 7.36 7.47
CA SER A 316 1.80 8.80 7.53
C SER A 316 1.00 9.36 6.35
N ALA A 317 1.00 8.70 5.19
CA ALA A 317 0.39 9.19 3.96
C ALA A 317 -1.04 8.67 3.78
N HIS A 318 -1.99 9.24 4.50
CA HIS A 318 -3.41 8.88 4.37
C HIS A 318 -4.08 9.54 3.14
N ASP A 319 -3.66 10.76 2.82
CA ASP A 319 -4.15 11.54 1.69
C ASP A 319 -3.06 12.51 1.18
N TRP A 320 -3.36 13.23 0.10
CA TRP A 320 -2.43 14.19 -0.50
C TRP A 320 -2.05 15.35 0.43
N LYS A 321 -2.87 15.69 1.43
CA LYS A 321 -2.55 16.77 2.39
C LYS A 321 -1.44 16.33 3.34
N HIS A 322 -1.45 15.06 3.75
CA HIS A 322 -0.36 14.46 4.50
C HIS A 322 0.91 14.35 3.66
N VAL A 323 0.78 14.01 2.36
CA VAL A 323 1.92 14.02 1.43
C VAL A 323 2.54 15.41 1.33
N ARG A 324 1.71 16.46 1.23
CA ARG A 324 2.17 17.85 1.25
C ARG A 324 2.93 18.19 2.53
N LEU A 325 2.36 17.89 3.68
CA LEU A 325 3.00 18.14 4.97
C LEU A 325 4.33 17.38 5.09
N GLY A 326 4.38 16.12 4.65
CA GLY A 326 5.63 15.37 4.65
C GLY A 326 6.68 15.97 3.71
N ARG A 327 6.30 16.45 2.52
CA ARG A 327 7.26 17.17 1.65
C ARG A 327 7.88 18.38 2.36
N GLU A 328 7.08 19.17 3.09
CA GLU A 328 7.57 20.32 3.87
C GLU A 328 8.59 19.91 4.96
N LEU A 329 8.47 18.69 5.49
CA LEU A 329 9.36 18.16 6.51
C LEU A 329 10.62 17.49 5.95
N GLY A 330 10.72 17.32 4.62
CA GLY A 330 11.88 16.76 3.93
C GLY A 330 11.71 15.33 3.42
N TRP A 331 10.50 14.78 3.45
CA TRP A 331 10.21 13.49 2.82
C TRP A 331 10.27 13.63 1.29
N THR A 332 10.77 12.61 0.60
CA THR A 332 11.08 12.67 -0.84
C THR A 332 10.28 11.66 -1.68
N GLY A 333 9.62 10.69 -1.06
CA GLY A 333 8.71 9.77 -1.74
C GLY A 333 7.50 9.40 -0.90
N VAL A 334 6.53 8.74 -1.53
CA VAL A 334 5.30 8.26 -0.89
C VAL A 334 4.96 6.84 -1.32
N ALA A 335 4.51 6.03 -0.36
CA ALA A 335 3.88 4.75 -0.56
C ALA A 335 2.36 4.92 -0.76
N LEU A 336 1.89 4.43 -1.90
CA LEU A 336 0.48 4.34 -2.24
C LEU A 336 -0.04 2.96 -1.84
N LYS A 337 -1.30 2.89 -1.40
CA LYS A 337 -1.94 1.63 -1.00
C LYS A 337 -3.39 1.61 -1.45
N THR A 338 -3.79 0.59 -2.20
CA THR A 338 -5.20 0.40 -2.58
C THR A 338 -6.09 0.11 -1.39
N CYS A 339 -5.55 -0.52 -0.33
CA CYS A 339 -6.28 -0.76 0.91
C CYS A 339 -6.65 0.53 1.66
N LYS A 340 -5.98 1.67 1.41
CA LYS A 340 -6.42 2.98 1.94
C LYS A 340 -7.52 3.62 1.09
N THR A 341 -7.74 3.13 -0.14
CA THR A 341 -8.66 3.56 -1.23
C THR A 341 -7.90 3.82 -2.54
N GLN A 342 -8.49 3.42 -3.66
CA GLN A 342 -7.98 3.67 -5.01
C GLN A 342 -8.05 5.17 -5.35
N THR A 343 -9.16 5.84 -5.01
CA THR A 343 -9.31 7.29 -5.19
C THR A 343 -8.24 8.06 -4.44
N GLY A 344 -8.03 7.77 -3.15
CA GLY A 344 -7.00 8.41 -2.34
C GLY A 344 -5.60 8.17 -2.89
N ALA A 345 -5.30 6.95 -3.31
CA ALA A 345 -4.02 6.60 -3.94
C ALA A 345 -3.76 7.39 -5.23
N LEU A 346 -4.75 7.52 -6.12
CA LEU A 346 -4.60 8.27 -7.38
C LEU A 346 -4.40 9.77 -7.16
N LEU A 347 -5.12 10.37 -6.20
CA LEU A 347 -4.95 11.79 -5.88
C LEU A 347 -3.57 12.07 -5.27
N SER A 348 -3.13 11.22 -4.35
CA SER A 348 -1.77 11.29 -3.77
C SER A 348 -0.69 11.08 -4.83
N LEU A 349 -0.88 10.15 -5.77
CA LEU A 349 0.01 9.91 -6.90
C LEU A 349 0.18 11.17 -7.75
N CYS A 350 -0.93 11.78 -8.17
CA CYS A 350 -0.90 12.98 -9.01
C CYS A 350 -0.20 14.12 -8.29
N TRP A 351 -0.51 14.31 -7.01
CA TRP A 351 0.10 15.34 -6.20
C TRP A 351 1.61 15.14 -6.04
N ALA A 352 2.04 13.95 -5.63
CA ALA A 352 3.44 13.61 -5.43
C ALA A 352 4.26 13.76 -6.71
N ARG A 353 3.79 13.19 -7.83
CA ARG A 353 4.44 13.31 -9.15
C ARG A 353 4.59 14.76 -9.58
N ALA A 354 3.54 15.58 -9.42
CA ALA A 354 3.59 16.99 -9.80
C ALA A 354 4.65 17.77 -9.00
N HIS A 355 4.94 17.34 -7.77
CA HIS A 355 5.93 17.97 -6.89
C HIS A 355 7.29 17.26 -6.90
N GLY A 356 7.53 16.36 -7.86
CA GLY A 356 8.81 15.69 -8.04
C GLY A 356 9.15 14.66 -6.96
N MET A 357 8.15 14.13 -6.26
CA MET A 357 8.33 13.04 -5.30
C MET A 357 8.25 11.69 -6.00
N ASP A 358 9.07 10.75 -5.54
CA ASP A 358 9.05 9.37 -6.02
C ASP A 358 7.87 8.58 -5.42
N LEU A 359 7.51 7.50 -6.11
CA LEU A 359 6.35 6.69 -5.77
C LEU A 359 6.73 5.24 -5.54
N MET A 360 6.09 4.62 -4.56
CA MET A 360 6.05 3.18 -4.43
C MET A 360 4.63 2.71 -4.17
N VAL A 361 4.34 1.44 -4.39
CA VAL A 361 3.05 0.84 -4.07
C VAL A 361 3.29 -0.30 -3.10
N GLN A 362 2.67 -0.20 -1.93
CA GLN A 362 2.91 -1.09 -0.81
C GLN A 362 1.72 -1.95 -0.48
N ASP A 363 2.03 -3.12 0.05
CA ASP A 363 1.04 -4.15 0.27
C ASP A 363 0.46 -4.10 1.68
N LEU A 364 -0.77 -4.59 1.82
CA LEU A 364 -1.34 -5.04 3.09
C LEU A 364 -1.47 -6.57 3.07
N THR A 365 -0.53 -7.21 2.36
CA THR A 365 -0.49 -8.63 2.04
C THR A 365 -1.62 -9.07 1.10
N ASN A 366 -2.18 -8.23 0.24
CA ASN A 366 -3.36 -8.48 -0.59
C ASN A 366 -3.47 -9.90 -1.23
N PRO A 367 -4.47 -10.73 -0.87
CA PRO A 367 -4.81 -11.98 -1.55
C PRO A 367 -5.89 -11.79 -2.62
N MET A 368 -6.22 -12.87 -3.34
CA MET A 368 -7.44 -12.99 -4.16
C MET A 368 -7.61 -11.76 -5.09
N LEU A 369 -8.80 -11.16 -5.16
CA LEU A 369 -9.05 -10.02 -6.04
C LEU A 369 -8.29 -8.77 -5.59
N ALA A 370 -7.96 -8.62 -4.31
CA ALA A 370 -7.26 -7.43 -3.79
C ALA A 370 -5.87 -7.23 -4.41
N GLN A 371 -5.21 -8.31 -4.84
CA GLN A 371 -3.91 -8.27 -5.49
C GLN A 371 -3.95 -7.56 -6.85
N ILE A 372 -5.03 -7.71 -7.62
CA ILE A 372 -5.12 -7.19 -8.99
C ILE A 372 -5.14 -5.65 -9.06
N PRO A 373 -6.02 -4.90 -8.36
CA PRO A 373 -5.98 -3.44 -8.38
C PRO A 373 -4.67 -2.92 -7.79
N HIS A 374 -4.08 -3.64 -6.84
CA HIS A 374 -2.79 -3.33 -6.21
C HIS A 374 -1.62 -3.40 -7.20
N VAL A 375 -1.45 -4.50 -7.93
CA VAL A 375 -0.37 -4.62 -8.93
C VAL A 375 -0.58 -3.69 -10.12
N LEU A 376 -1.84 -3.45 -10.51
CA LEU A 376 -2.17 -2.47 -11.55
C LEU A 376 -1.80 -1.05 -11.11
N LEU A 377 -2.04 -0.69 -9.85
CA LEU A 377 -1.60 0.60 -9.32
C LEU A 377 -0.07 0.73 -9.39
N GLY A 378 0.66 -0.31 -8.99
CA GLY A 378 2.12 -0.37 -9.14
C GLY A 378 2.58 -0.14 -10.58
N ALA A 379 1.98 -0.86 -11.52
CA ALA A 379 2.33 -0.80 -12.94
C ALA A 379 2.07 0.59 -13.54
N HIS A 380 0.89 1.15 -13.30
CA HIS A 380 0.47 2.44 -13.86
C HIS A 380 1.06 3.65 -13.12
N ALA A 381 1.50 3.50 -11.86
CA ALA A 381 2.12 4.58 -11.10
C ALA A 381 3.58 4.84 -11.50
N GLY A 382 4.27 3.88 -12.14
CA GLY A 382 5.69 3.99 -12.51
C GLY A 382 6.59 4.10 -11.28
N THR A 383 6.40 3.18 -10.35
CA THR A 383 7.04 3.13 -9.02
C THR A 383 8.52 2.77 -9.06
N ILE A 384 9.22 3.09 -7.96
CA ILE A 384 10.59 2.61 -7.72
C ILE A 384 10.59 1.08 -7.54
N MET A 385 11.10 0.37 -8.57
CA MET A 385 11.21 -1.08 -8.59
C MET A 385 9.88 -1.82 -8.34
N GLY A 386 8.81 -1.39 -9.01
CA GLY A 386 7.55 -2.15 -9.05
C GLY A 386 6.76 -2.10 -7.74
N VAL A 387 6.35 -3.24 -7.21
CA VAL A 387 5.31 -3.31 -6.17
C VAL A 387 5.69 -4.25 -5.03
N GLU A 388 5.31 -3.94 -3.80
CA GLU A 388 5.37 -4.93 -2.71
C GLU A 388 4.27 -5.97 -2.90
N SER A 389 4.56 -7.26 -2.72
CA SER A 389 3.51 -8.27 -2.75
C SER A 389 3.85 -9.45 -1.86
N ASN A 390 3.05 -9.61 -0.80
CA ASN A 390 3.36 -10.51 0.31
C ASN A 390 2.38 -11.69 0.40
N GLY A 391 1.23 -11.66 -0.29
CA GLY A 391 0.22 -12.72 -0.24
C GLY A 391 0.78 -14.11 -0.54
N MET A 392 1.70 -14.19 -1.50
CA MET A 392 2.40 -15.43 -1.89
C MET A 392 3.33 -16.01 -0.81
N GLN A 393 3.72 -15.19 0.17
CA GLN A 393 4.59 -15.60 1.27
C GLN A 393 3.77 -16.03 2.49
N PHE A 394 2.71 -15.31 2.82
CA PHE A 394 1.98 -15.51 4.08
C PHE A 394 0.68 -16.29 3.95
N TYR A 395 0.06 -16.33 2.78
CA TYR A 395 -1.10 -17.19 2.50
C TYR A 395 -1.15 -17.59 1.01
N PRO A 396 -0.14 -18.37 0.56
CA PRO A 396 0.05 -18.71 -0.85
C PRO A 396 -1.16 -19.39 -1.51
N ASP A 397 -1.91 -20.18 -0.74
CA ASP A 397 -3.06 -20.92 -1.25
C ASP A 397 -4.36 -20.10 -1.30
N ALA A 398 -4.39 -18.88 -0.72
CA ALA A 398 -5.61 -18.07 -0.64
C ALA A 398 -6.14 -17.64 -2.01
N SER A 399 -5.27 -17.54 -3.02
CA SER A 399 -5.61 -17.01 -4.35
C SER A 399 -5.68 -18.09 -5.44
N LEU A 400 -5.82 -19.37 -5.06
CA LEU A 400 -5.80 -20.49 -6.01
C LEU A 400 -6.92 -20.43 -7.07
N GLN A 401 -8.05 -19.78 -6.79
CA GLN A 401 -9.12 -19.64 -7.78
C GLN A 401 -8.77 -18.57 -8.80
N GLU A 402 -8.36 -17.39 -8.36
CA GLU A 402 -7.95 -16.27 -9.21
C GLU A 402 -6.70 -16.63 -10.03
N ALA A 403 -5.78 -17.42 -9.47
CA ALA A 403 -4.59 -17.92 -10.15
C ALA A 403 -4.88 -18.85 -11.34
N LYS A 404 -6.09 -19.42 -11.45
CA LYS A 404 -6.50 -20.18 -12.66
C LYS A 404 -6.63 -19.27 -13.88
N LEU A 405 -7.01 -18.02 -13.66
CA LEU A 405 -7.21 -17.01 -14.71
C LEU A 405 -5.96 -16.14 -14.87
N HIS A 406 -5.33 -15.77 -13.76
CA HIS A 406 -4.20 -14.84 -13.72
C HIS A 406 -2.97 -15.45 -13.01
N PRO A 407 -2.42 -16.58 -13.50
CA PRO A 407 -1.37 -17.31 -12.78
C PRO A 407 -0.11 -16.46 -12.51
N GLY A 408 0.25 -15.55 -13.41
CA GLY A 408 1.41 -14.67 -13.26
C GLY A 408 1.28 -13.61 -12.16
N VAL A 409 0.06 -13.27 -11.76
CA VAL A 409 -0.23 -12.25 -10.73
C VAL A 409 -0.04 -12.79 -9.32
N TYR A 410 -0.20 -14.10 -9.15
CA TYR A 410 -0.06 -14.84 -7.90
C TYR A 410 1.14 -15.80 -7.92
N LYS A 411 1.98 -15.63 -8.95
CA LYS A 411 3.10 -16.41 -9.48
C LYS A 411 4.44 -15.68 -9.54
N ARG A 412 5.16 -15.39 -8.45
CA ARG A 412 6.49 -14.78 -8.54
C ARG A 412 7.44 -15.67 -9.33
N ASN A 413 8.10 -15.08 -10.32
CA ASN A 413 9.09 -15.73 -11.16
C ASN A 413 10.21 -14.74 -11.48
N ARG A 414 11.45 -15.08 -11.12
CA ARG A 414 12.63 -14.21 -11.29
C ARG A 414 12.41 -12.83 -10.64
N GLY A 415 11.81 -12.81 -9.45
CA GLY A 415 11.57 -11.60 -8.68
C GLY A 415 10.49 -10.68 -9.27
N MET A 416 9.72 -11.14 -10.25
CA MET A 416 8.69 -10.36 -10.93
C MET A 416 7.33 -11.06 -10.90
N LEU A 417 6.26 -10.28 -11.10
CA LEU A 417 4.92 -10.77 -11.42
C LEU A 417 4.61 -10.47 -12.88
N ASP A 418 3.85 -11.36 -13.52
CA ASP A 418 3.37 -11.20 -14.89
C ASP A 418 1.88 -10.84 -14.88
N ILE A 419 1.59 -9.60 -15.25
CA ILE A 419 0.24 -9.02 -15.32
C ILE A 419 -0.36 -9.09 -16.73
N SER A 420 0.29 -9.76 -17.69
CA SER A 420 -0.15 -9.85 -19.11
C SER A 420 -1.53 -10.46 -19.31
N THR A 421 -2.01 -11.25 -18.34
CA THR A 421 -3.33 -11.88 -18.39
C THR A 421 -4.46 -10.95 -17.97
N ILE A 422 -4.16 -9.85 -17.28
CA ILE A 422 -5.15 -8.86 -16.88
C ILE A 422 -5.52 -8.03 -18.11
N LYS A 423 -6.71 -8.26 -18.65
CA LYS A 423 -7.22 -7.61 -19.87
C LYS A 423 -8.71 -7.34 -19.76
N GLY A 424 -9.19 -6.34 -20.49
CA GLY A 424 -10.60 -6.02 -20.61
C GLY A 424 -11.02 -4.81 -19.77
N ASN A 425 -12.31 -4.72 -19.51
CA ASN A 425 -12.94 -3.58 -18.86
C ASN A 425 -12.78 -3.62 -17.34
N GLY A 426 -12.92 -2.48 -16.68
CA GLY A 426 -12.71 -2.40 -15.24
C GLY A 426 -11.26 -2.71 -14.88
N PHE A 427 -11.03 -3.46 -13.80
CA PHE A 427 -9.70 -3.98 -13.47
C PHE A 427 -9.33 -5.26 -14.25
N GLY A 428 -10.20 -5.78 -15.11
CA GLY A 428 -9.89 -6.95 -15.93
C GLY A 428 -9.82 -8.26 -15.14
N TYR A 429 -10.63 -8.40 -14.08
CA TYR A 429 -10.64 -9.56 -13.17
C TYR A 429 -10.99 -10.91 -13.83
N GLY A 430 -11.71 -10.91 -14.96
CA GLY A 430 -12.08 -12.15 -15.66
C GLY A 430 -13.04 -13.10 -14.92
N ILE A 431 -13.82 -12.58 -13.97
CA ILE A 431 -14.73 -13.32 -13.07
C ILE A 431 -16.12 -13.62 -13.61
#